data_AF-A0A1B2E8V7-F1
#
_entry.id   AF-A0A1B2E8V7-F1
#
_cell.length_a   1.000
_cell.length_b   1.000
_cell.length_c   1.000
_cell.angle_alpha   90.00
_cell.angle_beta   90.00
_cell.angle_gamma   90.00
#
_symmetry.space_group_name_H-M   'P 1'
#
loop_
_entity.id
_entity.type
_entity.pdbx_description
1 polymer ?
#
loop_
_entity_poly.entity_id
_entity_poly.type
_entity_poly.pdbx_seq_one_letter_code
_entity_poly.pdbx_strand_id
1 'polypeptide(L)'
;MARLADQLTILRQQVDRLSVNVSALQERVNALTPGQGGGGGGGGGIVSFLRARVGTLVTLETPAGTLFGTIIFVGVDFVQLQEADGSIVLIPLRNVLSLV
;
A
#
# COMPACT_ATOMS: atom_id res chain seq x y z
N MET A 1 40.19 13.06 -3.77
CA MET A 1 39.63 12.67 -2.45
C MET A 1 38.63 13.67 -1.89
N ALA A 2 38.89 14.99 -1.88
CA ALA A 2 37.97 15.99 -1.29
C ALA A 2 36.53 15.97 -1.84
N ARG A 3 36.35 15.96 -3.17
CA ARG A 3 35.02 16.01 -3.82
C ARG A 3 34.09 14.83 -3.49
N LEU A 4 34.66 13.64 -3.27
CA LEU A 4 33.86 12.46 -2.91
C LEU A 4 33.35 12.56 -1.47
N ALA A 5 34.18 13.11 -0.57
CA ALA A 5 33.79 13.36 0.82
C ALA A 5 32.70 14.43 0.92
N ASP A 6 32.77 15.48 0.09
CA ASP A 6 31.72 16.49 -0.02
C ASP A 6 30.41 15.88 -0.52
N GLN A 7 30.47 15.04 -1.56
CA GLN A 7 29.30 14.33 -2.10
C GLN A 7 28.66 13.38 -1.09
N LEU A 8 29.46 12.62 -0.34
CA LEU A 8 28.99 11.74 0.74
C LEU A 8 28.31 12.52 1.87
N THR A 9 28.80 13.73 2.15
CA THR A 9 28.23 14.61 3.19
C THR A 9 26.87 15.15 2.75
N ILE A 10 26.75 15.60 1.50
CA ILE A 10 25.48 16.05 0.92
C ILE A 10 24.48 14.90 0.86
N LEU A 11 24.92 13.71 0.44
CA LEU A 11 24.06 12.54 0.33
C LEU A 11 23.53 12.09 1.71
N ARG A 12 24.36 12.11 2.75
CA ARG A 12 23.93 11.83 4.12
C ARG A 12 22.86 12.82 4.60
N GLN A 13 23.07 14.11 4.35
CA GLN A 13 22.06 15.12 4.70
C GLN A 13 20.74 14.92 3.94
N GLN A 14 20.79 14.44 2.69
CA GLN A 14 19.58 14.10 1.93
C GLN A 14 18.85 12.90 2.52
N VAL A 15 19.58 11.85 2.92
CA VAL A 15 19.01 10.67 3.58
C VAL A 15 18.35 11.03 4.90
N ASP A 16 18.98 11.88 5.71
CA ASP A 16 18.40 12.33 6.99
C ASP A 16 17.08 13.09 6.78
N ARG A 17 17.05 13.99 5.80
CA ARG A 17 15.82 14.72 5.43
C ARG A 17 14.74 13.78 4.94
N LEU A 18 15.10 12.78 4.14
CA LEU A 18 14.15 11.81 3.62
C LEU A 18 13.56 10.95 4.75
N SER A 19 14.40 10.53 5.70
CA SER A 19 13.95 9.78 6.88
C SER A 19 12.94 10.56 7.71
N VAL A 20 13.20 11.86 7.94
CA VAL A 20 12.25 12.74 8.66
C VAL A 20 10.93 12.87 7.91
N ASN A 21 10.98 13.04 6.59
CA ASN A 21 9.78 13.12 5.77
C ASN A 21 8.97 11.83 5.80
N VAL A 22 9.63 10.66 5.78
CA VAL A 22 8.97 9.35 5.88
C VAL A 22 8.27 9.21 7.23
N SER A 23 8.91 9.56 8.34
CA SER A 23 8.29 9.51 9.67
C SER A 23 7.08 10.42 9.79
N ALA A 24 7.18 11.65 9.27
CA ALA A 24 6.06 12.59 9.26
C ALA A 24 4.90 12.12 8.36
N LEU A 25 5.22 11.48 7.23
CA LEU A 25 4.22 10.89 6.36
C LEU A 25 3.52 9.71 7.05
N GLN A 26 4.28 8.88 7.76
CA GLN A 26 3.76 7.75 8.54
C GLN A 26 2.82 8.22 9.65
N GLU A 27 3.18 9.27 10.39
CA GLU A 27 2.31 9.87 11.40
C GLU A 27 1.03 10.43 10.79
N ARG A 28 1.12 11.11 9.63
CA ARG A 28 -0.06 11.59 8.90
C ARG A 28 -0.94 10.44 8.44
N VAL A 29 -0.36 9.35 7.93
CA VAL A 29 -1.10 8.14 7.55
C VAL A 29 -1.82 7.53 8.77
N ASN A 30 -1.14 7.46 9.91
CA ASN A 30 -1.74 6.95 11.15
C ASN A 30 -2.88 7.85 11.65
N ALA A 31 -2.71 9.18 11.60
CA ALA A 31 -3.73 10.15 11.99
C ALA A 31 -4.95 10.17 11.07
N LEU A 32 -4.73 9.93 9.76
CA LEU A 32 -5.79 9.82 8.75
C LEU A 32 -6.47 8.44 8.74
N THR A 33 -6.00 7.49 9.57
CA THR A 33 -6.63 6.18 9.75
C THR A 33 -7.36 6.14 11.09
N PRO A 34 -8.57 6.72 11.23
CA PRO A 34 -9.36 6.57 12.45
C PRO A 34 -9.87 5.12 12.55
N GLY A 35 -9.48 4.41 13.62
CA GLY A 35 -10.13 3.17 14.05
C GLY A 35 -9.44 1.85 13.71
N GLN A 36 -8.23 1.60 14.23
CA GLN A 36 -7.65 0.26 14.38
C GLN A 36 -7.45 -0.13 15.86
N GLY A 37 -8.36 0.31 16.74
CA GLY A 37 -8.41 -0.11 18.12
C GLY A 37 -9.84 -0.37 18.53
N GLY A 38 -10.25 -1.64 18.58
CA GLY A 38 -11.51 -2.04 19.22
C GLY A 38 -12.38 -3.00 18.40
N GLY A 39 -12.29 -4.29 18.74
CA GLY A 39 -13.44 -5.18 18.88
C GLY A 39 -14.20 -5.63 17.63
N GLY A 40 -13.98 -6.89 17.24
CA GLY A 40 -15.07 -7.76 16.76
C GLY A 40 -15.15 -8.04 15.25
N GLY A 41 -14.71 -9.24 14.86
CA GLY A 41 -15.32 -10.01 13.77
C GLY A 41 -14.85 -9.74 12.33
N GLY A 42 -13.86 -10.51 11.86
CA GLY A 42 -13.74 -10.90 10.44
C GLY A 42 -13.14 -9.91 9.42
N GLY A 43 -13.26 -8.60 9.59
CA GLY A 43 -12.86 -7.62 8.55
C GLY A 43 -11.37 -7.24 8.50
N GLY A 44 -10.66 -7.31 9.63
CA GLY A 44 -9.27 -6.81 9.72
C GLY A 44 -8.22 -7.71 9.06
N GLY A 45 -8.47 -9.02 8.99
CA GLY A 45 -7.51 -10.00 8.46
C GLY A 45 -7.26 -9.81 6.97
N ILE A 46 -8.33 -9.67 6.18
CA ILE A 46 -8.21 -9.52 4.73
C ILE A 46 -7.60 -8.17 4.34
N VAL A 47 -7.95 -7.07 5.03
CA VAL A 47 -7.34 -5.76 4.80
C VAL A 47 -5.84 -5.81 5.07
N SER A 48 -5.43 -6.39 6.20
CA SER A 48 -4.01 -6.54 6.55
C SER A 48 -3.27 -7.42 5.54
N PHE A 49 -3.87 -8.54 5.15
CA PHE A 49 -3.34 -9.44 4.12
C PHE A 49 -3.14 -8.74 2.78
N LEU A 50 -4.14 -8.01 2.29
CA LEU A 50 -4.07 -7.27 1.02
C LEU A 50 -3.08 -6.12 1.09
N ARG A 51 -2.97 -5.42 2.23
CA ARG A 51 -1.98 -4.36 2.44
C ARG A 51 -0.55 -4.88 2.32
N ALA A 52 -0.28 -6.10 2.81
CA ALA A 52 1.02 -6.76 2.65
C ALA A 52 1.34 -7.14 1.19
N ARG A 53 0.35 -7.11 0.30
CA ARG A 53 0.46 -7.43 -1.13
C ARG A 53 0.48 -6.19 -2.04
N VAL A 54 0.46 -4.98 -1.48
CA VAL A 54 0.58 -3.75 -2.27
C VAL A 54 1.92 -3.75 -3.02
N GLY A 55 1.89 -3.41 -4.31
CA GLY A 55 3.02 -3.46 -5.23
C GLY A 55 3.27 -4.82 -5.86
N THR A 56 2.47 -5.85 -5.52
CA THR A 56 2.58 -7.19 -6.11
C THR A 56 1.53 -7.40 -7.19
N LEU A 57 1.90 -8.14 -8.24
CA LEU A 57 0.96 -8.64 -9.25
C LEU A 57 0.19 -9.82 -8.66
N VAL A 58 -1.14 -9.77 -8.77
CA VAL A 58 -2.06 -10.73 -8.16
C VAL A 58 -3.10 -11.18 -9.17
N THR A 59 -3.63 -12.38 -8.93
CA THR A 59 -4.87 -12.84 -9.56
C THR A 59 -5.99 -12.74 -8.53
N LEU A 60 -7.04 -11.98 -8.84
CA LEU A 60 -8.14 -11.72 -7.92
C LEU A 60 -9.44 -12.31 -8.47
N GLU A 61 -10.09 -13.19 -7.71
CA GLU A 61 -11.39 -13.72 -8.08
C GLU A 61 -12.51 -12.87 -7.49
N THR A 62 -13.47 -12.50 -8.34
CA THR A 62 -14.67 -11.75 -7.98
C THR A 62 -15.92 -12.43 -8.56
N PRO A 63 -17.13 -12.11 -8.07
CA PRO A 63 -18.37 -12.61 -8.68
C PRO A 63 -18.55 -12.27 -10.16
N ALA A 64 -17.86 -11.22 -10.65
CA ALA A 64 -17.92 -10.80 -12.05
C ALA A 64 -16.88 -11.50 -12.94
N GLY A 65 -15.98 -12.29 -12.35
CA GLY A 65 -14.86 -12.93 -13.03
C GLY A 65 -13.52 -12.67 -12.35
N THR A 66 -12.45 -13.15 -12.99
CA THR A 66 -11.08 -13.02 -12.52
C THR A 66 -10.43 -11.77 -13.08
N LEU A 67 -9.73 -11.04 -12.23
CA LEU A 67 -8.97 -9.83 -12.56
C LEU A 67 -7.48 -10.08 -12.38
N PHE A 68 -6.67 -9.47 -13.25
CA PHE A 68 -5.21 -9.59 -13.22
C PHE A 68 -4.58 -8.22 -13.15
N GLY A 69 -3.79 -7.96 -12.11
CA GLY A 69 -3.17 -6.65 -11.96
C GLY A 69 -2.33 -6.50 -10.71
N THR A 70 -1.76 -5.33 -10.54
CA THR A 70 -0.96 -4.97 -9.36
C THR A 70 -1.83 -4.27 -8.33
N ILE A 71 -1.78 -4.71 -7.08
CA ILE A 71 -2.45 -3.98 -6.01
C ILE A 71 -1.69 -2.67 -5.79
N ILE A 72 -2.35 -1.53 -5.98
CA ILE A 72 -1.73 -0.21 -5.80
C ILE A 72 -2.18 0.47 -4.50
N PHE A 73 -3.35 0.10 -3.97
CA PHE A 73 -3.88 0.66 -2.73
C PHE A 73 -4.93 -0.27 -2.09
N VAL A 74 -5.04 -0.24 -0.77
CA VAL A 74 -6.07 -0.96 0.00
C VAL A 74 -6.74 -0.02 0.98
N GLY A 75 -8.00 0.30 0.69
CA GLY A 75 -8.88 1.08 1.54
C GLY A 75 -9.41 0.28 2.73
N VAL A 76 -10.40 0.85 3.42
CA VAL A 76 -11.06 0.17 4.54
C VAL A 76 -12.03 -0.92 4.07
N ASP A 77 -12.62 -0.74 2.89
CA ASP A 77 -13.69 -1.58 2.34
C ASP A 77 -13.52 -1.86 0.83
N PHE A 78 -12.39 -1.46 0.23
CA PHE A 78 -12.05 -1.77 -1.16
C PHE A 78 -10.55 -2.01 -1.36
N VAL A 79 -10.20 -2.64 -2.47
CA VAL A 79 -8.85 -2.75 -3.01
C VAL A 79 -8.80 -2.11 -4.39
N GLN A 80 -7.68 -1.46 -4.72
CA GLN A 80 -7.41 -0.93 -6.05
C GLN A 80 -6.37 -1.78 -6.75
N LEU A 81 -6.71 -2.23 -7.95
CA LEU A 81 -5.80 -2.89 -8.88
C LEU A 81 -5.48 -1.96 -10.04
N GLN A 82 -4.24 -2.03 -10.51
CA GLN A 82 -3.84 -1.54 -11.81
C GLN A 82 -3.64 -2.73 -12.76
N GLU A 83 -4.37 -2.76 -13.86
CA GLU A 83 -4.25 -3.82 -14.88
C GLU A 83 -3.09 -3.53 -15.85
N ALA A 84 -2.73 -4.50 -16.69
CA ALA A 84 -1.55 -4.42 -17.57
C ALA A 84 -1.65 -3.30 -18.63
N ASP A 85 -2.86 -2.87 -18.98
CA ASP A 85 -3.13 -1.75 -19.88
C ASP A 85 -3.03 -0.37 -19.17
N GLY A 86 -2.79 -0.37 -17.85
CA GLY A 86 -2.72 0.81 -17.01
C GLY A 86 -4.06 1.26 -16.42
N SER A 87 -5.17 0.58 -16.73
CA SER A 87 -6.49 0.86 -16.17
C SER A 87 -6.52 0.61 -14.66
N ILE A 88 -7.29 1.43 -13.93
CA ILE A 88 -7.45 1.30 -12.48
C ILE A 88 -8.84 0.75 -12.17
N VAL A 89 -8.87 -0.35 -11.42
CA VAL A 89 -10.10 -1.05 -11.02
C VAL A 89 -10.24 -0.98 -9.50
N LEU A 90 -11.41 -0.52 -9.02
CA LEU A 90 -11.77 -0.55 -7.61
C LEU A 90 -12.70 -1.73 -7.33
N ILE A 91 -12.26 -2.64 -6.46
CA ILE A 91 -13.05 -3.80 -6.04
C ILE A 91 -13.44 -3.65 -4.57
N PRO A 92 -14.73 -3.57 -4.23
CA PRO A 92 -15.18 -3.67 -2.84
C PRO A 92 -14.72 -5.00 -2.23
N LEU A 93 -14.20 -4.98 -0.99
CA LEU A 93 -13.65 -6.18 -0.34
C LEU A 93 -14.68 -7.30 -0.18
N ARG A 94 -15.96 -6.96 -0.04
CA ARG A 94 -17.08 -7.91 -0.04
C ARG A 94 -17.23 -8.70 -1.35
N ASN A 95 -16.63 -8.22 -2.45
CA ASN A 95 -16.63 -8.86 -3.75
C ASN A 95 -15.32 -9.59 -4.04
N VAL A 96 -14.39 -9.66 -3.08
CA VAL A 96 -13.17 -10.46 -3.19
C VAL A 96 -13.48 -11.87 -2.70
N LEU A 97 -13.41 -12.85 -3.60
CA LEU A 97 -13.65 -14.25 -3.28
C LEU A 97 -12.33 -14.95 -2.90
N SER A 98 -11.27 -14.71 -3.67
CA SER A 98 -9.95 -15.26 -3.43
C SER A 98 -8.84 -14.40 -4.05
N LEU A 99 -7.60 -14.62 -3.61
CA LEU A 99 -6.40 -13.99 -4.16
C LEU A 99 -5.24 -15.00 -4.22
N VAL A 100 -4.54 -15.02 -5.35
CA VAL A 100 -3.35 -15.85 -5.61
C VAL A 100 -2.16 -14.98 -5.99
#